data_AF-A0A940L3I7-F1
#
_entry.id   AF-A0A940L3I7-F1
#
_cell.length_a   1.000
_cell.length_b   1.000
_cell.length_c   1.000
_cell.angle_alpha   90.00
_cell.angle_beta   90.00
_cell.angle_gamma   90.00
#
_symmetry.space_group_name_H-M   'P 1'
#
loop_
_entity.id
_entity.type
_entity.pdbx_description
1 polymer ?
#
loop_
_entity_poly.entity_id
_entity_poly.type
_entity_poly.pdbx_seq_one_letter_code
_entity_poly.pdbx_strand_id
1 'polypeptide(L)'
;MKTPQLRSILENYQSLLSADEFSSFEKEVERLLGHYHGMLAALSPGQERGRKVHEWLHEQELASAHIKTTCQKGCGACCHLEVEVTRDDAIILADSVVQGMTVDSTHLRKLSSRVRLDSAWTGGYVPNNRCVFLGPDNACRNYE
;
A
#
# COMPACT_ATOMS: atom_id res chain seq x y z
N MET A 1 -12.03 5.24 -11.26
CA MET A 1 -12.73 5.93 -10.15
C MET A 1 -11.69 6.58 -9.25
N LYS A 2 -11.78 7.89 -8.96
CA LYS A 2 -10.82 8.60 -8.09
C LYS A 2 -11.08 8.23 -6.62
N THR A 3 -10.05 7.80 -5.88
CA THR A 3 -10.17 7.49 -4.44
C THR A 3 -10.40 8.77 -3.62
N PRO A 4 -10.91 8.68 -2.38
CA PRO A 4 -10.98 9.85 -1.49
C PRO A 4 -9.63 10.56 -1.31
N GLN A 5 -8.54 9.80 -1.16
CA GLN A 5 -7.19 10.33 -1.01
C GLN A 5 -6.75 11.08 -2.27
N LEU A 6 -6.96 10.49 -3.45
CA LEU A 6 -6.63 11.16 -4.71
C LEU A 6 -7.45 12.43 -4.92
N ARG A 7 -8.74 12.42 -4.55
CA ARG A 7 -9.57 13.64 -4.60
C ARG A 7 -9.00 14.75 -3.73
N SER A 8 -8.64 14.43 -2.48
CA SER A 8 -8.01 15.39 -1.58
C SER A 8 -6.68 15.94 -2.13
N ILE A 9 -5.87 15.10 -2.77
CA ILE A 9 -4.64 15.54 -3.45
C ILE A 9 -4.97 16.52 -4.58
N LEU A 10 -5.94 16.19 -5.45
CA LEU A 10 -6.35 17.06 -6.54
C LEU A 10 -6.90 18.40 -6.05
N GLU A 11 -7.72 18.40 -5.00
CA GLU A 11 -8.23 19.63 -4.36
C GLU A 11 -7.08 20.52 -3.84
N ASN A 12 -6.05 19.92 -3.23
CA ASN A 12 -4.88 20.68 -2.78
C ASN A 12 -4.15 21.33 -3.97
N TYR A 13 -3.90 20.59 -5.05
CA TYR A 13 -3.23 21.14 -6.23
C TYR A 13 -4.08 22.18 -6.97
N GLN A 14 -5.40 22.08 -6.93
CA GLN A 14 -6.31 23.08 -7.49
C GLN A 14 -6.11 24.46 -6.86
N SER A 15 -5.77 24.50 -5.57
CA SER A 15 -5.50 25.75 -4.86
C SER A 15 -4.12 26.36 -5.14
N LEU A 16 -3.19 25.56 -5.67
CA LEU A 16 -1.78 25.93 -5.85
C LEU A 16 -1.42 26.29 -7.30
N LEU A 17 -2.19 25.78 -8.26
CA LEU A 17 -1.93 25.93 -9.69
C LEU A 17 -2.90 26.94 -10.33
N SER A 18 -2.50 27.57 -11.43
CA SER A 18 -3.45 28.30 -12.26
C SER A 18 -4.48 27.34 -12.88
N ALA A 19 -5.60 27.88 -13.37
CA ALA A 19 -6.67 27.07 -13.94
C ALA A 19 -6.19 26.19 -15.12
N ASP A 20 -5.34 26.73 -15.99
CA ASP A 20 -4.83 26.02 -17.17
C ASP A 20 -3.80 24.94 -16.77
N GLU A 21 -2.94 25.24 -15.79
CA GLU A 21 -1.99 24.27 -15.23
C GLU A 21 -2.70 23.13 -14.52
N PHE A 22 -3.70 23.44 -13.69
CA PHE A 22 -4.49 22.42 -13.00
C PHE A 22 -5.26 21.53 -13.97
N SER A 23 -5.89 22.11 -15.00
CA SER A 23 -6.60 21.37 -16.04
C SER A 23 -5.66 20.40 -16.78
N SER A 24 -4.43 20.83 -17.06
CA SER A 24 -3.42 19.99 -17.70
C SER A 24 -2.93 18.89 -16.77
N PHE A 25 -2.69 19.21 -15.49
CA PHE A 25 -2.30 18.25 -14.47
C PHE A 25 -3.37 17.18 -14.23
N GLU A 26 -4.64 17.56 -14.08
CA GLU A 26 -5.74 16.62 -13.85
C GLU A 26 -5.90 15.64 -15.02
N LYS A 27 -5.81 16.12 -16.28
CA LYS A 27 -5.85 15.25 -17.46
C LYS A 27 -4.73 14.23 -17.45
N GLU A 28 -3.53 14.62 -17.03
CA GLU A 28 -2.39 13.70 -16.96
C GLU A 28 -2.59 12.64 -15.86
N VAL A 29 -3.11 13.05 -14.70
CA VAL A 29 -3.50 12.11 -13.63
C VAL A 29 -4.55 11.11 -14.13
N GLU A 30 -5.59 11.57 -14.83
CA GLU A 30 -6.62 10.70 -15.40
C GLU A 30 -6.06 9.74 -16.45
N ARG A 31 -5.17 10.22 -17.32
CA ARG A 31 -4.48 9.41 -18.32
C ARG A 31 -3.67 8.28 -17.65
N LEU A 32 -2.88 8.61 -16.64
CA LEU A 32 -2.07 7.64 -15.89
C LEU A 32 -2.94 6.63 -15.15
N LEU A 33 -4.02 7.07 -14.50
CA LEU A 33 -4.97 6.18 -13.84
C LEU A 33 -5.62 5.21 -14.82
N GLY A 34 -6.06 5.70 -15.98
CA GLY A 34 -6.62 4.87 -17.04
C GLY A 34 -5.62 3.84 -17.55
N HIS A 35 -4.37 4.25 -17.76
CA HIS A 35 -3.29 3.38 -18.21
C HIS A 35 -3.03 2.23 -17.23
N TYR A 36 -2.72 2.54 -15.96
CA TYR A 36 -2.44 1.50 -14.97
C TYR A 36 -3.67 0.65 -14.64
N HIS A 37 -4.88 1.23 -14.65
CA HIS A 37 -6.09 0.45 -14.47
C HIS A 37 -6.28 -0.58 -15.61
N GLY A 38 -6.06 -0.17 -16.86
CA GLY A 38 -6.12 -1.07 -18.01
C GLY A 38 -5.09 -2.19 -17.92
N MET A 39 -3.85 -1.88 -17.52
CA MET A 39 -2.82 -2.90 -17.32
C MET A 39 -3.17 -3.88 -16.21
N LEU A 40 -3.68 -3.41 -15.06
CA LEU A 40 -4.12 -4.29 -13.97
C LEU A 40 -5.34 -5.13 -14.34
N ALA A 41 -6.26 -4.58 -15.13
CA ALA A 41 -7.44 -5.30 -15.59
C ALA A 41 -7.11 -6.42 -16.59
N ALA A 42 -5.97 -6.32 -17.29
CA ALA A 42 -5.47 -7.36 -18.18
C ALA A 42 -4.85 -8.55 -17.44
N LEU A 43 -4.52 -8.39 -16.15
CA LEU A 43 -3.95 -9.45 -15.31
C LEU A 43 -5.05 -10.26 -14.61
N SER A 44 -4.79 -11.55 -14.40
CA SER A 44 -5.70 -12.40 -13.63
C SER A 44 -5.75 -11.94 -12.17
N PRO A 45 -6.94 -11.83 -11.54
CA PRO A 45 -7.04 -11.61 -10.10
C PRO A 45 -6.25 -12.67 -9.30
N GLY A 46 -5.62 -12.24 -8.21
CA GLY A 46 -4.78 -13.10 -7.36
C GLY A 46 -3.32 -12.68 -7.34
N GLN A 47 -2.45 -13.66 -7.09
CA GLN A 47 -1.04 -13.39 -6.80
C GLN A 47 -0.30 -12.66 -7.93
N GLU A 48 -0.60 -12.99 -9.18
CA GLU A 48 0.03 -12.36 -10.35
C GLU A 48 -0.19 -10.84 -10.33
N ARG A 49 -1.46 -10.42 -10.26
CA ARG A 49 -1.81 -9.00 -10.22
C ARG A 49 -1.24 -8.30 -8.99
N GLY A 50 -1.33 -8.93 -7.81
CA GLY A 50 -0.74 -8.38 -6.58
C GLY A 50 0.76 -8.14 -6.72
N ARG A 51 1.53 -9.15 -7.15
CA ARG A 51 2.98 -9.04 -7.34
C ARG A 51 3.33 -7.97 -8.38
N LYS A 52 2.54 -7.83 -9.44
CA LYS A 52 2.79 -6.84 -10.49
C LYS A 52 2.59 -5.40 -10.02
N VAL A 53 1.60 -5.14 -9.16
CA VAL A 53 1.45 -3.82 -8.50
C VAL A 53 2.73 -3.44 -7.77
N HIS A 54 3.29 -4.37 -7.01
CA HIS A 54 4.46 -4.11 -6.19
C HIS A 54 5.75 -4.01 -6.99
N GLU A 55 5.88 -4.78 -8.07
CA GLU A 55 6.94 -4.60 -9.06
C GLU A 55 6.93 -3.18 -9.63
N TRP A 56 5.77 -2.68 -10.06
CA TRP A 56 5.67 -1.30 -10.57
C TRP A 56 5.92 -0.25 -9.50
N LEU A 57 5.46 -0.46 -8.26
CA LEU A 57 5.81 0.45 -7.16
C LEU A 57 7.32 0.51 -6.95
N HIS A 58 8.00 -0.63 -7.00
CA HIS A 58 9.45 -0.69 -6.89
C HIS A 58 10.16 -0.02 -8.06
N GLU A 59 9.70 -0.23 -9.30
CA GLU A 59 10.24 0.46 -10.48
C GLU A 59 10.09 1.99 -10.37
N GLN A 60 8.94 2.48 -9.88
CA GLN A 60 8.72 3.90 -9.65
C GLN A 60 9.60 4.46 -8.53
N GLU A 61 9.84 3.68 -7.47
CA GLU A 61 10.78 4.03 -6.41
C GLU A 61 12.21 4.19 -6.95
N LEU A 62 12.67 3.23 -7.77
CA LEU A 62 13.98 3.28 -8.43
C LEU A 62 14.09 4.48 -9.39
N ALA A 63 13.06 4.74 -10.20
CA ALA A 63 13.01 5.91 -11.08
C ALA A 63 13.05 7.23 -10.29
N SER A 64 12.53 7.20 -9.06
CA SER A 64 12.48 8.33 -8.13
C SER A 64 13.65 8.34 -7.14
N ALA A 65 14.72 7.57 -7.35
CA ALA A 65 15.82 7.44 -6.38
C ALA A 65 16.55 8.75 -6.03
N HIS A 66 16.40 9.79 -6.86
CA HIS A 66 16.87 11.14 -6.58
C HIS A 66 16.08 11.81 -5.42
N ILE A 67 14.90 11.28 -5.11
CA ILE A 67 14.09 11.59 -3.93
C ILE A 67 14.45 10.56 -2.87
N LYS A 68 14.93 10.99 -1.70
CA LYS A 68 15.20 10.08 -0.58
C LYS A 68 13.89 9.48 -0.07
N THR A 69 13.55 8.29 -0.53
CA THR A 69 12.48 7.45 0.02
C THR A 69 13.05 6.58 1.15
N THR A 70 12.25 6.32 2.17
CA THR A 70 12.58 5.37 3.27
C THR A 70 11.88 4.02 3.09
N CYS A 71 10.97 3.93 2.13
CA CYS A 71 10.40 2.66 1.70
C CYS A 71 11.47 1.88 0.97
N GLN A 72 11.60 0.59 1.28
CA GLN A 72 12.48 -0.37 0.62
C GLN A 72 11.99 -1.77 0.99
N LYS A 73 12.44 -2.77 0.25
CA LYS A 73 12.21 -4.19 0.59
C LYS A 73 12.58 -4.43 2.06
N GLY A 74 11.66 -5.05 2.81
CA GLY A 74 11.82 -5.33 4.23
C GLY A 74 11.70 -4.15 5.20
N CYS A 75 11.39 -2.91 4.79
CA CYS A 75 11.47 -1.72 5.67
C CYS A 75 10.62 -1.74 6.96
N GLY A 76 9.62 -2.62 7.07
CA GLY A 76 8.78 -2.79 8.27
C GLY A 76 7.82 -1.64 8.59
N ALA A 77 7.94 -0.48 7.94
CA ALA A 77 7.18 0.73 8.27
C ALA A 77 5.65 0.52 8.20
N CYS A 78 5.15 -0.13 7.15
CA CYS A 78 3.73 -0.44 7.00
C CYS A 78 3.20 -1.41 8.08
N CYS A 79 4.08 -2.20 8.72
CA CYS A 79 3.67 -3.09 9.80
C CYS A 79 3.27 -2.35 11.09
N HIS A 80 3.48 -1.03 11.14
CA HIS A 80 3.08 -0.16 12.23
C HIS A 80 1.92 0.78 11.85
N LEU A 81 1.42 0.73 10.61
CA LEU A 81 0.34 1.58 10.10
C LEU A 81 -0.91 0.77 9.73
N GLU A 82 -2.09 1.36 9.89
CA GLU A 82 -3.32 0.73 9.42
C GLU A 82 -3.33 0.84 7.89
N VAL A 83 -2.89 -0.23 7.24
CA VAL A 83 -2.81 -0.29 5.78
C VAL A 83 -4.01 -1.05 5.22
N GLU A 84 -4.61 -0.51 4.17
CA GLU A 84 -5.57 -1.25 3.37
C GLU A 84 -4.83 -2.32 2.57
N VAL A 85 -5.27 -3.57 2.71
CA VAL A 85 -4.74 -4.72 1.96
C VAL A 85 -5.76 -5.06 0.89
N THR A 86 -5.34 -5.10 -0.38
CA THR A 86 -6.25 -5.51 -1.45
C THR A 86 -6.54 -7.01 -1.39
N ARG A 87 -7.57 -7.47 -2.11
CA ARG A 87 -7.85 -8.91 -2.21
C ARG A 87 -6.65 -9.70 -2.76
N ASP A 88 -5.92 -9.12 -3.71
CA ASP A 88 -4.77 -9.77 -4.33
C ASP A 88 -3.58 -9.85 -3.36
N ASP A 89 -3.34 -8.78 -2.59
CA ASP A 89 -2.34 -8.78 -1.51
C ASP A 89 -2.68 -9.80 -0.42
N ALA A 90 -3.96 -9.92 -0.06
CA ALA A 90 -4.41 -10.88 0.93
C ALA A 90 -4.13 -12.33 0.51
N ILE A 91 -4.23 -12.63 -0.79
CA ILE A 91 -3.90 -13.96 -1.34
C ILE A 91 -2.40 -14.23 -1.20
N ILE A 92 -1.55 -13.23 -1.45
CA ILE A 92 -0.09 -13.36 -1.27
C ILE A 92 0.24 -13.61 0.22
N LEU A 93 -0.33 -12.83 1.12
CA LEU A 93 -0.13 -12.97 2.57
C LEU A 93 -0.59 -14.34 3.08
N ALA A 94 -1.74 -14.83 2.59
CA ALA A 94 -2.27 -16.14 2.96
C ALA A 94 -1.37 -17.27 2.46
N ASP A 95 -0.86 -17.17 1.23
CA ASP A 95 0.05 -18.15 0.64
C ASP A 95 1.35 -18.27 1.44
N SER A 96 1.92 -17.15 1.90
CA SER A 96 3.11 -17.18 2.78
C SER A 96 2.88 -17.99 4.06
N VAL A 97 1.70 -17.87 4.68
CA VAL A 97 1.34 -18.66 5.87
C VAL A 97 1.17 -20.14 5.52
N VAL A 98 0.52 -20.45 4.40
CA VAL A 98 0.34 -21.83 3.90
C VAL A 98 1.68 -22.49 3.59
N GLN A 99 2.65 -21.73 3.09
CA GLN A 99 4.02 -22.19 2.80
C GLN A 99 4.91 -22.36 4.05
N GLY A 100 4.36 -22.14 5.24
CA GLY A 100 5.03 -22.41 6.51
C GLY A 100 5.56 -21.19 7.25
N MET A 101 5.25 -19.97 6.79
CA MET A 101 5.56 -18.77 7.56
C MET A 101 4.78 -18.78 8.88
N THR A 102 5.50 -18.77 10.00
CA THR A 102 4.91 -18.73 11.32
C THR A 102 4.39 -17.32 11.65
N VAL A 103 3.13 -17.23 12.05
CA VAL A 103 2.47 -16.00 12.50
C VAL A 103 1.77 -16.23 13.84
N ASP A 104 1.69 -15.19 14.66
CA ASP A 104 0.88 -15.24 15.88
C ASP A 104 -0.61 -15.18 15.50
N SER A 105 -1.26 -16.34 15.47
CA SER A 105 -2.67 -16.49 15.11
C SER A 105 -3.63 -15.86 16.14
N THR A 106 -3.22 -15.77 17.40
CA THR A 106 -3.99 -15.11 18.46
C THR A 106 -3.97 -13.61 18.22
N HIS A 107 -2.80 -13.05 17.92
CA HIS A 107 -2.66 -11.64 17.56
C HIS A 107 -3.36 -11.31 16.25
N LEU A 108 -3.25 -12.16 15.22
CA LEU A 108 -3.96 -11.98 13.95
C LEU A 108 -5.48 -11.86 14.17
N ARG A 109 -6.05 -12.73 14.99
CA ARG A 109 -7.49 -12.70 15.32
C ARG A 109 -7.89 -11.41 16.04
N LYS A 110 -7.04 -10.90 16.94
CA LYS A 110 -7.28 -9.60 17.60
C LYS A 110 -7.26 -8.45 16.60
N LEU A 111 -6.29 -8.44 15.69
CA LEU A 111 -6.21 -7.44 14.62
C LEU A 111 -7.43 -7.52 13.69
N SER A 112 -7.90 -8.72 13.33
CA SER A 112 -9.03 -8.89 12.42
C SER A 112 -10.39 -8.55 13.04
N SER A 113 -10.51 -8.56 14.37
CA SER A 113 -11.76 -8.21 15.08
C SER A 113 -11.93 -6.72 15.35
N ARG A 114 -10.94 -5.89 14.99
CA ARG A 114 -10.98 -4.45 15.27
C ARG A 114 -11.85 -3.69 14.28
N VAL A 115 -12.35 -2.54 14.74
CA VAL A 115 -13.02 -1.57 13.89
C VAL A 115 -11.98 -0.90 13.00
N ARG A 116 -12.30 -0.69 11.73
CA ARG A 116 -11.43 0.01 10.77
C ARG A 116 -11.35 1.50 11.10
N LEU A 117 -10.22 2.12 10.78
CA LEU A 117 -9.91 3.53 11.07
C LEU A 117 -9.97 3.84 12.57
N ASP A 118 -9.53 2.88 13.39
CA ASP A 118 -9.49 3.05 14.84
C ASP A 118 -8.44 4.11 15.17
N SER A 119 -8.87 5.18 15.85
CA SER A 119 -8.00 6.26 16.35
C SER A 119 -6.78 5.75 17.12
N ALA A 120 -6.83 4.54 17.70
CA ALA A 120 -5.68 3.90 18.35
C ALA A 120 -4.47 3.67 17.42
N TRP A 121 -4.62 3.63 16.10
CA TRP A 121 -3.49 3.60 15.15
C TRP A 121 -2.98 4.99 14.75
N THR A 122 -3.81 6.02 14.89
CA THR A 122 -3.40 7.41 14.59
C THR A 122 -2.40 7.97 15.61
N GLY A 123 -2.29 7.34 16.79
CA GLY A 123 -1.39 7.74 17.87
C GLY A 123 0.07 7.28 17.75
N GLY A 124 0.44 6.57 16.67
CA GLY A 124 1.83 6.10 16.46
C GLY A 124 2.11 4.70 17.00
N TYR A 125 3.25 4.52 17.68
CA TYR A 125 3.75 3.19 18.08
C TYR A 125 2.90 2.57 19.21
N VAL A 126 1.99 1.68 18.83
CA VAL A 126 1.24 0.83 19.75
C VAL A 126 1.69 -0.61 19.53
N PRO A 127 2.35 -1.28 20.50
CA PRO A 127 2.84 -2.65 20.34
C PRO A 127 1.76 -3.63 19.88
N ASN A 128 0.53 -3.45 20.37
CA ASN A 128 -0.64 -4.27 20.02
C ASN A 128 -1.20 -3.97 18.61
N ASN A 129 -0.61 -3.05 17.87
CA ASN A 129 -0.99 -2.72 16.50
C ASN A 129 0.02 -3.26 15.49
N ARG A 130 1.15 -3.83 15.94
CA ARG A 130 2.15 -4.40 15.03
C ARG A 130 1.54 -5.51 14.19
N CYS A 131 1.82 -5.50 12.89
CA CYS A 131 1.44 -6.56 11.95
C CYS A 131 2.09 -7.90 12.34
N VAL A 132 1.36 -9.01 12.16
CA VAL A 132 1.86 -10.38 12.47
C VAL A 132 3.01 -10.84 11.57
N PHE A 133 3.26 -10.13 10.47
CA PHE A 133 4.34 -10.41 9.54
C PHE A 133 5.65 -9.69 9.89
N LEU A 134 5.65 -8.80 10.90
CA LEU A 134 6.84 -8.10 11.36
C LEU A 134 7.81 -9.06 12.06
N GLY A 135 9.06 -9.09 11.60
CA GLY A 135 10.15 -9.87 12.18
C GLY A 135 10.73 -9.26 13.46
N PRO A 136 11.56 -10.03 14.19
CA PRO A 136 12.21 -9.58 15.42
C PRO A 136 13.26 -8.47 15.18
N ASP A 137 13.78 -8.37 13.97
CA ASP A 137 14.67 -7.32 13.49
C ASP A 137 13.93 -6.03 13.06
N ASN A 138 12.60 -5.99 13.23
CA ASN A 138 11.70 -4.99 12.69
C ASN A 138 11.65 -4.95 11.16
N ALA A 139 12.06 -6.03 10.46
CA ALA A 139 11.87 -6.15 9.03
C ALA A 139 10.55 -6.84 8.67
N CYS A 140 9.93 -6.45 7.57
CA CYS A 140 8.74 -7.14 7.07
C CYS A 140 9.15 -8.48 6.42
N ARG A 141 8.66 -9.61 6.95
CA ARG A 141 8.98 -10.96 6.43
C ARG A 141 8.24 -11.35 5.15
N ASN A 142 7.25 -10.55 4.74
CA ASN A 142 6.47 -10.82 3.52
C ASN A 142 6.96 -10.00 2.30
N TYR A 143 7.79 -8.99 2.55
CA TYR A 143 8.36 -8.09 1.54
C TYR A 143 9.86 -8.35 1.46
N GLU A 144 10.21 -9.56 1.01
CA GLU A 144 11.58 -10.11 0.91
C GLU A 144 12.10 -10.28 -0.49
#